data_AF-K5WJ46-F1
#
_entry.id   AF-K5WJ46-F1
#
_cell.length_a   1.000
_cell.length_b   1.000
_cell.length_c   1.000
_cell.angle_alpha   90.00
_cell.angle_beta   90.00
_cell.angle_gamma   90.00
#
_symmetry.space_group_name_H-M   'P 1'
#
loop_
_entity.id
_entity.type
_entity.pdbx_description
1 polymer ?
#
loop_
_entity_poly.entity_id
_entity_poly.type
_entity_poly.pdbx_seq_one_letter_code
_entity_poly.pdbx_strand_id
1 'polypeptide(L)'
;MSEATVTEKRPTKSSSNAAKPRKRFVGSKSSAPSKSGASHVVANQIPQEILQDSQLNAAMKALPSNYSFEIHKTIYHVRKNSSKMVALQMPEGLQMFACTIADIIER
;
A
#
# COMPACT_ATOMS: atom_id res chain seq x y z
N MET A 1 17.63 9.66 -74.40
CA MET A 1 16.82 9.26 -73.23
C MET A 1 17.38 7.93 -72.75
N SER A 2 18.57 7.96 -72.11
CA SER A 2 18.79 8.09 -70.65
C SER A 2 18.49 6.75 -69.96
N GLU A 3 19.38 6.01 -69.31
CA GLU A 3 20.82 6.08 -68.97
C GLU A 3 21.15 4.64 -68.48
N ALA A 4 22.13 3.89 -69.04
CA ALA A 4 23.44 3.59 -68.41
C ALA A 4 23.43 3.55 -66.85
N THR A 5 24.02 2.62 -66.09
CA THR A 5 25.08 1.61 -66.28
C THR A 5 25.25 0.81 -64.97
N VAL A 6 25.45 -0.50 -65.12
CA VAL A 6 26.42 -1.44 -64.50
C VAL A 6 27.19 -1.03 -63.21
N THR A 7 27.39 -2.03 -62.32
CA THR A 7 28.66 -2.49 -61.67
C THR A 7 28.43 -2.80 -60.17
N GLU A 8 28.21 -4.06 -59.80
CA GLU A 8 29.21 -5.02 -59.29
C GLU A 8 29.89 -4.60 -57.96
N LYS A 9 29.71 -5.41 -56.91
CA LYS A 9 30.80 -6.16 -56.24
C LYS A 9 30.34 -6.78 -54.93
N ARG A 10 30.44 -8.12 -54.86
CA ARG A 10 30.46 -8.88 -53.62
C ARG A 10 31.78 -8.59 -52.88
N PRO A 11 31.78 -8.56 -51.55
CA PRO A 11 32.92 -9.13 -50.84
C PRO A 11 32.47 -10.13 -49.76
N THR A 12 33.13 -11.29 -49.81
CA THR A 12 33.29 -12.25 -48.71
C THR A 12 34.15 -11.66 -47.59
N LYS A 13 33.83 -11.95 -46.32
CA LYS A 13 34.74 -12.12 -45.15
C LYS A 13 33.86 -12.23 -43.87
N SER A 14 33.66 -13.41 -43.29
CA SER A 14 34.53 -14.16 -42.36
C SER A 14 34.74 -13.51 -40.98
N SER A 15 34.41 -14.29 -39.94
CA SER A 15 34.83 -14.16 -38.52
C SER A 15 34.17 -13.00 -37.75
N SER A 16 33.83 -13.06 -36.46
CA SER A 16 34.20 -13.96 -35.36
C SER A 16 33.27 -13.70 -34.16
N ASN A 17 33.20 -14.69 -33.26
CA ASN A 17 32.87 -14.55 -31.84
C ASN A 17 31.46 -14.08 -31.41
N ALA A 18 30.55 -15.04 -31.29
CA ALA A 18 29.46 -14.98 -30.31
C ALA A 18 30.00 -15.20 -28.88
N ALA A 19 30.88 -14.31 -28.41
CA ALA A 19 31.42 -14.31 -27.05
C ALA A 19 30.55 -13.43 -26.15
N LYS A 20 29.31 -13.86 -25.88
CA LYS A 20 28.48 -13.31 -24.80
C LYS A 20 27.87 -14.49 -24.04
N PRO A 21 28.49 -14.93 -22.93
CA PRO A 21 27.94 -16.02 -22.16
C PRO A 21 26.59 -15.59 -21.61
N ARG A 22 25.54 -16.34 -21.95
CA ARG A 22 24.20 -16.17 -21.38
C ARG A 22 24.33 -16.28 -19.86
N LYS A 23 24.07 -15.19 -19.16
CA LYS A 23 24.17 -15.07 -17.70
C LYS A 23 23.14 -16.00 -17.06
N ARG A 24 23.52 -17.25 -16.83
CA ARG A 24 22.74 -18.21 -16.06
C ARG A 24 22.81 -17.73 -14.61
N PHE A 25 21.67 -17.33 -14.06
CA PHE A 25 21.52 -17.08 -12.63
C PHE A 25 21.72 -18.42 -11.91
N VAL A 26 22.97 -18.77 -11.62
CA VAL A 26 23.30 -19.83 -10.68
C VAL A 26 23.31 -19.17 -9.32
N GLY A 27 22.25 -19.43 -8.54
CA GLY A 27 22.14 -18.95 -7.17
C GLY A 27 23.37 -19.36 -6.37
N SER A 28 24.25 -18.41 -6.07
CA SER A 28 25.38 -18.62 -5.19
C SER A 28 24.84 -18.82 -3.78
N LYS A 29 25.06 -20.01 -3.22
CA LYS A 29 24.80 -20.34 -1.83
C LYS A 29 25.74 -19.55 -0.92
N SER A 30 25.43 -18.28 -0.70
CA SER A 30 25.98 -17.46 0.39
C SER A 30 25.13 -16.18 0.53
N SER A 31 23.83 -16.35 0.73
CA SER A 31 22.98 -15.25 1.20
C SER A 31 23.25 -15.05 2.68
N ALA A 32 24.18 -14.15 3.03
CA ALA A 32 24.07 -13.47 4.30
C ALA A 32 22.67 -12.84 4.33
N PRO A 33 21.84 -13.08 5.36
CA PRO A 33 20.54 -12.44 5.41
C PRO A 33 20.82 -10.94 5.57
N SER A 34 20.56 -10.16 4.52
CA SER A 34 20.29 -8.76 4.73
C SER A 34 19.19 -8.73 5.79
N LYS A 35 19.44 -8.10 6.95
CA LYS A 35 18.40 -7.78 7.93
C LYS A 35 17.43 -6.78 7.28
N SER A 36 16.67 -7.23 6.29
CA SER A 36 15.47 -6.60 5.78
C SER A 36 14.37 -7.03 6.73
N GLY A 37 14.30 -6.31 7.83
CA GLY A 37 13.31 -6.52 8.86
C GLY A 37 13.34 -5.29 9.74
N ALA A 38 13.08 -4.12 9.14
CA ALA A 38 12.43 -3.08 9.91
C ALA A 38 11.22 -3.77 10.54
N SER A 39 11.34 -4.07 11.83
CA SER A 39 10.22 -4.59 12.61
C SER A 39 9.11 -3.58 12.36
N HIS A 40 8.10 -3.96 11.59
CA HIS A 40 6.87 -3.21 11.51
C HIS A 40 6.32 -3.23 12.94
N VAL A 41 6.75 -2.26 13.74
CA VAL A 41 6.30 -2.11 15.11
C VAL A 41 4.79 -2.00 15.03
N VAL A 42 4.16 -2.99 15.62
CA VAL A 42 2.73 -3.29 15.60
C VAL A 42 1.92 -2.00 15.70
N ALA A 43 1.24 -1.66 14.60
CA ALA A 43 0.50 -0.42 14.36
C ALA A 43 -0.82 -0.31 15.14
N ASN A 44 -0.91 -0.89 16.34
CA ASN A 44 -2.12 -0.95 17.17
C ASN A 44 -1.96 -0.21 18.52
N GLN A 45 -1.06 0.77 18.62
CA GLN A 45 -1.01 1.62 19.81
C GLN A 45 -2.06 2.74 19.68
N ILE A 46 -3.29 2.46 20.10
CA ILE A 46 -4.26 3.52 20.39
C ILE A 46 -3.79 4.20 21.69
N PRO A 47 -3.52 5.51 21.69
CA PRO A 47 -3.15 6.24 22.90
C PRO A 47 -4.22 6.10 23.98
N GLN A 48 -3.78 5.99 25.24
CA GLN A 48 -4.69 5.90 26.39
C GLN A 48 -5.60 7.11 26.51
N GLU A 49 -5.19 8.27 25.99
CA GLU A 49 -6.01 9.49 25.91
C GLU A 49 -7.33 9.26 25.17
N ILE A 50 -7.34 8.46 24.10
CA ILE A 50 -8.55 8.16 23.33
C ILE A 50 -9.36 7.05 24.01
N LEU A 51 -8.68 6.09 24.66
CA LEU A 51 -9.34 5.03 25.42
C LEU A 51 -10.05 5.55 26.68
N GLN A 52 -9.50 6.58 27.32
CA GLN A 52 -10.03 7.15 28.56
C GLN A 52 -10.96 8.35 28.32
N ASP A 53 -11.22 8.71 27.06
CA ASP A 53 -12.13 9.79 26.74
C ASP A 53 -13.56 9.43 27.16
N SER A 54 -14.06 10.13 28.18
CA SER A 54 -15.37 9.88 28.77
C SER A 54 -16.51 10.24 27.82
N GLN A 55 -16.31 11.25 26.96
CA GLN A 55 -17.32 11.66 25.98
C GLN A 55 -17.42 10.63 24.86
N LEU A 56 -16.28 10.16 24.36
CA LEU A 56 -16.24 9.11 23.34
C LEU A 56 -16.87 7.80 23.85
N ASN A 57 -16.48 7.37 25.05
CA ASN A 57 -17.02 6.15 25.66
C ASN A 57 -18.53 6.26 25.94
N ALA A 58 -19.03 7.45 26.29
CA ALA A 58 -20.46 7.68 26.45
C ALA A 58 -21.20 7.60 25.10
N ALA A 59 -20.65 8.21 24.05
CA ALA A 59 -21.27 8.22 22.73
C ALA A 59 -21.28 6.82 22.08
N MET A 60 -20.23 6.02 22.30
CA MET A 60 -20.21 4.61 21.87
C MET A 60 -21.30 3.74 22.50
N LYS A 61 -21.81 4.07 23.69
CA LYS A 61 -22.93 3.32 24.31
C LYS A 61 -24.23 3.45 23.51
N ALA A 62 -24.33 4.43 22.61
CA ALA A 62 -25.46 4.55 21.69
C ALA A 62 -25.42 3.49 20.59
N LEU A 63 -24.24 2.90 20.31
CA LEU A 63 -24.10 1.84 19.33
C LEU A 63 -24.38 0.47 19.96
N PRO A 64 -24.98 -0.46 19.20
CA PRO A 64 -25.17 -1.83 19.67
C PRO A 64 -23.83 -2.51 20.00
N SER A 65 -23.73 -3.11 21.19
CA SER A 65 -22.51 -3.80 21.65
C SER A 65 -22.19 -5.10 20.90
N ASN A 66 -23.11 -5.56 20.05
CA ASN A 66 -22.92 -6.72 19.17
C ASN A 66 -22.11 -6.40 17.90
N TYR A 67 -21.73 -5.14 17.68
CA TYR A 67 -20.87 -4.73 16.57
C TYR A 67 -19.63 -3.98 17.06
N SER A 68 -18.44 -4.41 16.60
CA SER A 68 -17.19 -3.72 16.85
C SER A 68 -16.84 -2.82 15.66
N PHE A 69 -17.20 -1.54 15.75
CA PHE A 69 -16.90 -0.54 14.73
C PHE A 69 -15.48 0.04 14.82
N GLU A 70 -14.69 -0.39 15.81
CA GLU A 70 -13.32 0.08 16.06
C GLU A 70 -13.16 1.62 16.09
N ILE A 71 -14.17 2.34 16.62
CA ILE A 71 -14.23 3.81 16.58
C ILE A 71 -12.98 4.47 17.17
N HIS A 72 -12.42 3.94 18.26
CA HIS A 72 -11.19 4.48 18.85
C HIS A 72 -10.01 4.46 17.88
N LYS A 73 -9.88 3.42 17.05
CA LYS A 73 -8.82 3.35 16.02
C LYS A 73 -9.06 4.38 14.94
N THR A 74 -10.31 4.55 14.52
CA THR A 74 -10.67 5.56 13.51
C THR A 74 -10.32 6.96 13.99
N ILE A 75 -10.71 7.33 15.22
CA ILE A 75 -10.38 8.64 15.80
C ILE A 75 -8.88 8.82 15.95
N TYR A 76 -8.16 7.78 16.37
CA TYR A 76 -6.70 7.83 16.43
C TYR A 76 -6.09 8.16 15.06
N HIS A 77 -6.55 7.52 13.98
CA HIS A 77 -6.07 7.83 12.64
C HIS A 77 -6.44 9.23 12.18
N VAL A 78 -7.65 9.70 12.50
CA VAL A 78 -8.10 11.07 12.18
C VAL A 78 -7.22 12.10 12.88
N ARG A 79 -6.94 11.93 14.19
CA ARG A 79 -6.06 12.82 14.96
C ARG A 79 -4.62 12.75 14.48
N LYS A 80 -4.09 11.54 14.28
CA LYS A 80 -2.70 11.33 13.80
C LYS A 80 -2.45 11.96 12.45
N ASN A 81 -3.41 11.86 11.54
CA ASN A 81 -3.31 12.41 10.19
C ASN A 81 -3.85 13.85 10.09
N SER A 82 -4.34 14.43 11.18
CA SER A 82 -4.97 15.76 11.21
C SER A 82 -6.00 15.95 10.09
N SER A 83 -6.84 14.94 9.87
CA SER A 83 -7.79 14.91 8.75
C SER A 83 -8.93 15.91 8.97
N LYS A 84 -9.14 16.80 8.00
CA LYS A 84 -10.23 17.80 8.02
C LYS A 84 -11.56 17.26 7.50
N MET A 85 -11.53 16.22 6.68
CA MET A 85 -12.69 15.53 6.14
C MET A 85 -12.47 14.03 6.22
N VAL A 86 -13.53 13.31 6.58
CA VAL A 86 -13.54 11.86 6.72
C VAL A 86 -14.76 11.33 5.96
N ALA A 87 -14.54 10.35 5.10
CA ALA A 87 -15.62 9.63 4.43
C ALA A 87 -15.80 8.26 5.10
N LEU A 88 -17.05 7.89 5.40
CA LEU A 88 -17.41 6.59 5.96
C LEU A 88 -18.03 5.73 4.85
N GLN A 89 -17.33 4.67 4.46
CA GLN A 89 -17.89 3.66 3.57
C GLN A 89 -18.50 2.55 4.41
N MET A 90 -19.79 2.30 4.24
CA MET A 90 -20.51 1.23 4.94
C MET A 90 -21.31 0.38 3.93
N PRO A 91 -21.39 -0.94 4.11
CA PRO A 91 -22.37 -1.77 3.41
C PRO A 91 -23.79 -1.46 3.91
N GLU A 92 -24.83 -1.75 3.11
CA GLU A 92 -26.23 -1.36 3.42
C GLU A 92 -26.67 -1.74 4.84
N GLY A 93 -26.31 -2.93 5.32
CA GLY A 93 -26.71 -3.41 6.65
C GLY A 93 -26.09 -2.66 7.84
N LEU A 94 -25.05 -1.85 7.61
CA LEU A 94 -24.40 -1.02 8.63
C LEU A 94 -24.67 0.47 8.43
N GLN A 95 -25.29 0.85 7.31
CA GLN A 95 -25.54 2.24 6.94
C GLN A 95 -26.49 2.93 7.93
N MET A 96 -27.37 2.18 8.61
CA MET A 96 -28.23 2.71 9.67
C MET A 96 -27.46 3.34 10.84
N PHE A 97 -26.20 2.92 11.06
CA PHE A 97 -25.33 3.46 12.10
C PHE A 97 -24.41 4.58 11.60
N ALA A 98 -24.40 4.85 10.29
CA ALA A 98 -23.47 5.80 9.69
C ALA A 98 -23.61 7.21 10.26
N CYS A 99 -24.84 7.71 10.42
CA CYS A 99 -25.08 9.04 10.99
C CYS A 99 -24.60 9.13 12.43
N THR A 100 -24.94 8.14 13.27
CA THR A 100 -24.49 8.09 14.67
C THR A 100 -22.96 8.02 14.76
N ILE A 101 -22.31 7.24 13.89
CA ILE A 101 -20.85 7.15 13.84
C ILE A 101 -20.23 8.47 13.39
N ALA A 102 -20.83 9.17 12.42
CA ALA A 102 -20.38 10.50 12.00
C ALA A 102 -20.45 11.51 13.17
N ASP A 103 -21.56 11.53 13.91
CA ASP A 103 -21.73 12.38 15.09
C ASP A 103 -20.71 12.07 16.20
N ILE A 104 -20.25 10.81 16.31
CA ILE A 104 -19.21 10.41 17.26
C ILE A 104 -17.82 10.89 16.81
N ILE A 105 -17.54 10.86 15.51
CA ILE A 105 -16.23 11.25 14.95
C ILE A 105 -16.05 12.76 14.91
N GLU A 106 -17.12 13.54 14.79
CA GLU A 106 -17.08 15.00 14.78
C GLU A 106 -16.75 15.61 16.16
N ARG A 107 -17.03 14.88 17.24
CA ARG A 107 -16.77 15.29 18.63
C ARG A 107 -15.31 15.08 19.03
#